data_AF-A0A7V9LKG1-F1
#
_entry.id   AF-A0A7V9LKG1-F1
#
_cell.length_a   1.000
_cell.length_b   1.000
_cell.length_c   1.000
_cell.angle_alpha   90.00
_cell.angle_beta   90.00
_cell.angle_gamma   90.00
#
_symmetry.space_group_name_H-M   'P 1'
#
loop_
_entity.id
_entity.type
_entity.pdbx_description
1 polymer ?
#
loop_
_entity_poly.entity_id
_entity_poly.type
_entity_poly.pdbx_seq_one_letter_code
_entity_poly.pdbx_strand_id
1 'polypeptide(L)'
;REALLHAVFRQNYGCSHLIVGRDHAGVGKYYGPFDAHRIFDEIPPGSLKTQPLKIDVAFWCYACGGMASGRTCPHGQEDQLQVSGTQLRKWLSEGSAVPPEFSRPEVLEILREYYAGLADEEKSK
;
A
#
# COMPACT_ATOMS: atom_id res chain seq x y z
N ARG A 1 6.42 -15.56 4.99
CA ARG A 1 6.29 -16.14 6.37
C ARG A 1 5.76 -15.12 7.37
N GLU A 2 6.31 -13.92 7.43
CA GLU A 2 5.87 -12.86 8.36
C GLU A 2 4.38 -12.48 8.22
N ALA A 3 3.79 -12.59 7.03
CA ALA A 3 2.34 -12.45 6.83
C ALA A 3 1.49 -13.36 7.73
N LEU A 4 1.95 -14.58 8.05
CA LEU A 4 1.26 -15.49 8.98
C LEU A 4 1.43 -15.04 10.42
N LEU A 5 2.62 -14.58 10.82
CA LEU A 5 2.86 -14.00 12.15
C LEU A 5 1.97 -12.78 12.37
N HIS A 6 1.88 -11.91 11.35
CA HIS A 6 0.96 -10.80 11.25
C HIS A 6 -0.50 -11.20 11.48
N ALA A 7 -0.93 -12.36 10.95
CA ALA A 7 -2.27 -12.88 11.18
C ALA A 7 -2.45 -13.38 12.62
N VAL A 8 -1.46 -14.07 13.19
CA VAL A 8 -1.51 -14.60 14.58
C VAL A 8 -1.70 -13.48 15.59
N PHE A 9 -0.87 -12.44 15.57
CA PHE A 9 -0.98 -11.40 16.59
C PHE A 9 -2.20 -10.49 16.36
N ARG A 10 -2.66 -10.30 15.12
CA ARG A 10 -3.92 -9.60 14.85
C ARG A 10 -5.14 -10.40 15.30
N GLN A 11 -5.09 -11.72 15.19
CA GLN A 11 -6.10 -12.59 15.79
C GLN A 11 -6.15 -12.43 17.31
N ASN A 12 -4.99 -12.42 17.96
CA ASN A 12 -4.90 -12.20 19.41
C ASN A 12 -5.40 -10.81 19.81
N TYR A 13 -5.28 -9.83 18.91
CA TYR A 13 -5.84 -8.49 19.06
C TYR A 13 -7.36 -8.42 18.76
N GLY A 14 -7.98 -9.53 18.36
CA GLY A 14 -9.42 -9.62 18.09
C GLY A 14 -9.84 -9.30 16.65
N CYS A 15 -8.91 -9.18 15.71
CA CYS A 15 -9.24 -8.95 14.30
C CYS A 15 -9.81 -10.20 13.64
N SER A 16 -11.01 -10.11 13.05
CA SER A 16 -11.60 -11.20 12.26
C SER A 16 -10.93 -11.36 10.89
N HIS A 17 -10.37 -10.28 10.34
CA HIS A 17 -9.76 -10.25 9.02
C HIS A 17 -8.41 -9.52 9.02
N LEU A 18 -7.54 -9.91 8.10
CA LEU A 18 -6.26 -9.27 7.83
C LEU A 18 -6.17 -8.90 6.35
N ILE A 19 -6.03 -7.63 6.03
CA ILE A 19 -5.62 -7.20 4.69
C ILE A 19 -4.19 -7.66 4.42
N VAL A 20 -4.01 -8.42 3.35
CA VAL A 20 -2.72 -8.80 2.79
C VAL A 20 -2.68 -8.20 1.39
N GLY A 21 -1.69 -7.35 1.14
CA GLY A 21 -1.49 -6.70 -0.16
C GLY A 21 -0.29 -7.27 -0.91
N ARG A 22 0.02 -6.63 -2.05
CA ARG A 22 1.25 -6.87 -2.81
C ARG A 22 2.50 -6.65 -1.95
N ASP A 23 3.48 -7.54 -2.04
CA ASP A 23 4.76 -7.48 -1.31
C ASP A 23 4.63 -7.38 0.23
N HIS A 24 3.55 -7.94 0.82
CA HIS A 24 3.30 -7.81 2.26
C HIS A 24 4.45 -8.39 3.12
N ALA A 25 5.11 -7.50 3.88
CA ALA A 25 6.32 -7.80 4.65
C ALA A 25 7.49 -8.34 3.80
N GLY A 26 7.51 -8.00 2.51
CA GLY A 26 8.61 -8.30 1.61
C GLY A 26 9.74 -7.28 1.72
N VAL A 27 10.95 -7.70 1.33
CA VAL A 27 12.10 -6.83 1.15
C VAL A 27 12.78 -7.16 -0.18
N GLY A 28 13.22 -6.14 -0.91
CA GLY A 28 13.93 -6.32 -2.18
C GLY A 28 13.17 -7.19 -3.19
N LYS A 29 13.84 -8.22 -3.73
CA LYS A 29 13.30 -9.15 -4.73
C LYS A 29 13.32 -10.62 -4.26
N TYR A 30 13.39 -10.86 -2.95
CA TYR A 30 13.49 -12.22 -2.39
C TYR A 30 12.19 -13.02 -2.47
N TYR A 31 11.05 -12.34 -2.62
CA TYR A 31 9.71 -12.93 -2.67
C TYR A 31 8.95 -12.38 -3.87
N GLY A 32 8.07 -13.20 -4.44
CA GLY A 32 7.13 -12.78 -5.46
C GLY A 32 6.05 -11.84 -4.90
N PRO A 33 5.42 -11.02 -5.76
CA PRO A 33 4.50 -9.97 -5.35
C PRO A 33 3.27 -10.45 -4.56
N PHE A 34 2.88 -11.71 -4.73
CA PHE A 34 1.71 -12.31 -4.08
C PHE A 34 2.05 -13.58 -3.31
N ASP A 35 3.32 -13.85 -3.00
CA ASP A 35 3.70 -15.02 -2.22
C ASP A 35 3.10 -14.97 -0.81
N ALA A 36 2.94 -13.76 -0.26
CA ALA A 36 2.24 -13.53 0.99
C ALA A 36 0.74 -13.88 0.92
N HIS A 37 0.12 -13.93 -0.26
CA HIS A 37 -1.25 -14.44 -0.42
C HIS A 37 -1.26 -15.97 -0.40
N ARG A 38 -0.34 -16.58 -1.16
CA ARG A 38 -0.29 -18.03 -1.38
C ARG A 38 0.01 -18.80 -0.10
N ILE A 39 0.84 -18.25 0.79
CA ILE A 39 1.23 -18.91 2.04
C ILE A 39 0.04 -19.23 2.96
N PHE A 40 -1.08 -18.51 2.84
CA PHE A 40 -2.31 -18.83 3.59
C PHE A 40 -3.04 -20.07 3.06
N ASP A 41 -2.79 -20.45 1.81
CA ASP A 41 -3.35 -21.66 1.19
C ASP A 41 -2.50 -22.91 1.47
N GLU A 42 -1.28 -22.72 2.02
CA GLU A 42 -0.31 -23.78 2.31
C GLU A 42 -0.38 -24.29 3.76
N ILE A 43 -1.04 -23.55 4.66
CA ILE A 43 -1.19 -23.95 6.08
C ILE A 43 -2.39 -24.89 6.26
N PRO A 44 -2.37 -25.77 7.30
CA PRO A 44 -3.51 -26.64 7.58
C PRO A 44 -4.81 -25.84 7.79
N PRO A 45 -5.96 -26.30 7.24
CA PRO A 45 -7.24 -25.66 7.46
C PRO A 45 -7.56 -25.48 8.95
N GLY A 46 -8.09 -24.32 9.33
CA GLY A 46 -8.42 -24.00 10.72
C GLY A 46 -7.22 -23.59 11.59
N SER A 47 -6.01 -23.49 11.01
CA SER A 47 -4.82 -22.99 11.72
C SER A 47 -4.96 -21.54 12.20
N LEU A 48 -5.79 -20.73 11.52
CA LEU A 48 -6.12 -19.35 11.89
C LEU A 48 -7.64 -19.16 11.86
N LYS A 49 -8.18 -18.48 12.87
CA LYS A 49 -9.54 -17.92 12.88
C LYS A 49 -9.61 -16.64 12.05
N THR A 50 -8.58 -15.79 12.14
CA THR A 50 -8.47 -14.57 11.31
C THR A 50 -8.33 -14.94 9.84
N GLN A 51 -9.17 -14.36 8.99
CA GLN A 51 -9.20 -14.65 7.56
C GLN A 51 -8.35 -13.63 6.76
N PRO A 52 -7.53 -14.07 5.80
CA PRO A 52 -6.81 -13.17 4.92
C PRO A 52 -7.74 -12.54 3.88
N LEU A 53 -7.76 -11.21 3.80
CA LEU A 53 -8.31 -10.44 2.69
C LEU A 53 -7.18 -10.13 1.71
N LYS A 54 -7.09 -10.91 0.63
CA LYS A 54 -6.06 -10.82 -0.42
C LYS A 54 -6.42 -9.68 -1.38
N ILE A 55 -5.88 -8.48 -1.14
CA ILE A 55 -6.18 -7.26 -1.89
C ILE A 55 -5.10 -7.02 -2.95
N ASP A 56 -5.55 -6.66 -4.16
CA ASP A 56 -4.67 -6.32 -5.26
C ASP A 56 -4.16 -4.87 -5.17
N VAL A 57 -3.26 -4.46 -6.05
CA VAL A 57 -2.78 -3.07 -6.12
C VAL A 57 -3.96 -2.14 -6.37
N ALA A 58 -4.13 -1.17 -5.48
CA ALA A 58 -5.14 -0.13 -5.61
C ALA A 58 -4.54 1.11 -6.30
N PHE A 59 -5.36 1.76 -7.13
CA PHE A 59 -5.00 2.96 -7.88
C PHE A 59 -6.23 3.84 -8.08
N TRP A 60 -6.03 5.12 -8.40
CA TRP A 60 -7.10 5.95 -8.91
C TRP A 60 -7.22 5.75 -10.43
N CYS A 61 -8.44 5.57 -10.94
CA CYS A 61 -8.70 5.46 -12.38
C CYS A 61 -9.53 6.66 -12.86
N TYR A 62 -8.99 7.40 -13.84
CA TYR A 62 -9.64 8.56 -14.43
C TYR A 62 -10.89 8.19 -15.22
N ALA A 63 -10.86 7.09 -15.97
CA ALA A 63 -12.03 6.60 -16.71
C ALA A 63 -13.16 6.12 -15.78
N CYS A 64 -12.83 5.53 -14.63
CA CYS A 64 -13.83 5.14 -13.62
C CYS A 64 -14.25 6.28 -12.69
N GLY A 65 -13.47 7.37 -12.62
CA GLY A 65 -13.69 8.48 -11.70
C GLY A 65 -13.53 8.11 -10.22
N GLY A 66 -12.66 7.14 -9.89
CA GLY A 66 -12.59 6.64 -8.52
C GLY A 66 -11.44 5.68 -8.23
N MET A 67 -11.34 5.29 -6.96
CA MET A 67 -10.43 4.23 -6.51
C MET A 67 -10.85 2.87 -7.10
N ALA A 68 -9.87 2.16 -7.63
CA ALA A 68 -10.04 0.87 -8.27
C ALA A 68 -8.87 -0.05 -7.93
N SER A 69 -8.96 -1.29 -8.43
CA SER A 69 -7.91 -2.30 -8.34
C SER A 69 -7.88 -3.10 -9.64
N GLY A 70 -6.83 -3.92 -9.84
CA GLY A 70 -6.74 -4.83 -10.99
C GLY A 70 -7.91 -5.82 -11.12
N ARG A 71 -8.70 -6.01 -10.04
CA ARG A 71 -9.91 -6.86 -10.06
C ARG A 71 -11.20 -6.11 -10.40
N THR A 72 -11.22 -4.80 -10.23
CA THR A 72 -12.45 -3.99 -10.32
C THR A 72 -12.43 -3.00 -11.48
N CYS A 73 -11.29 -2.82 -12.15
CA CYS A 73 -11.14 -1.95 -13.29
C CYS A 73 -10.33 -2.64 -14.40
N PRO A 74 -10.83 -2.65 -15.66
CA PRO A 74 -10.11 -3.23 -16.80
C PRO A 74 -9.21 -2.22 -17.53
N HIS A 75 -9.22 -0.93 -17.17
CA HIS A 75 -8.50 0.12 -17.90
C HIS A 75 -6.98 0.02 -17.71
N GLY A 76 -6.23 0.43 -18.73
CA GLY A 76 -4.77 0.38 -18.77
C GLY A 76 -4.09 1.48 -17.94
N GLN A 77 -2.75 1.50 -17.96
CA GLN A 77 -1.96 2.46 -17.18
C GLN A 77 -2.20 3.91 -17.57
N GLU A 78 -2.60 4.16 -18.82
CA GLU A 78 -2.95 5.48 -19.35
C GLU A 78 -4.09 6.16 -18.57
N ASP A 79 -5.01 5.37 -18.02
CA ASP A 79 -6.14 5.85 -17.23
C ASP A 79 -5.88 5.77 -15.72
N GLN A 80 -4.69 5.33 -15.28
CA GLN A 80 -4.38 5.07 -13.88
C GLN A 80 -3.39 6.10 -13.33
N LEU A 81 -3.74 6.69 -12.20
CA LEU A 81 -2.78 7.43 -11.39
C LEU A 81 -2.12 6.48 -10.38
N GLN A 82 -0.83 6.22 -10.58
CA GLN A 82 0.03 5.52 -9.63
C GLN A 82 1.19 6.42 -9.23
N VAL A 83 1.31 6.71 -7.94
CA VAL A 83 2.42 7.50 -7.39
C VAL A 83 3.22 6.59 -6.47
N SER A 84 4.50 6.40 -6.78
CA SER A 84 5.40 5.65 -5.92
C SER A 84 5.75 6.48 -4.67
N GLY A 85 6.09 5.80 -3.57
CA GLY A 85 6.56 6.50 -2.36
C GLY A 85 7.78 7.38 -2.62
N THR A 86 8.71 6.95 -3.49
CA THR A 86 9.87 7.76 -3.89
C THR A 86 9.46 9.03 -4.61
N GLN A 87 8.49 8.94 -5.54
CA GLN A 87 7.96 10.11 -6.25
C GLN A 87 7.26 11.08 -5.30
N LEU A 88 6.45 10.56 -4.38
CA LEU A 88 5.77 11.39 -3.38
C LEU A 88 6.76 12.12 -2.48
N ARG A 89 7.77 11.43 -1.94
CA ARG A 89 8.80 12.06 -1.10
C ARG A 89 9.53 13.15 -1.85
N LYS A 90 9.93 12.90 -3.10
CA LYS A 90 10.54 13.92 -3.96
C LYS A 90 9.66 15.16 -4.10
N TRP A 91 8.37 14.98 -4.41
CA TRP A 91 7.45 16.11 -4.52
C TRP A 91 7.32 16.89 -3.22
N LEU A 92 7.23 16.22 -2.08
CA LEU A 92 7.13 16.89 -0.78
C LEU A 92 8.40 17.66 -0.45
N SER A 93 9.57 17.07 -0.71
CA SER A 93 10.88 17.69 -0.49
C SER A 93 11.14 18.91 -1.38
N GLU A 94 10.64 18.89 -2.62
CA GLU A 94 10.75 19.99 -3.58
C GLU A 94 9.60 21.02 -3.45
N GLY A 95 8.65 20.82 -2.53
CA GLY A 95 7.46 21.67 -2.41
C GLY A 95 6.51 21.61 -3.61
N SER A 96 6.60 20.55 -4.42
CA SER A 96 5.80 20.36 -5.63
C SER A 96 4.32 20.05 -5.34
N ALA A 97 3.47 20.30 -6.33
CA ALA A 97 2.07 19.90 -6.30
C ALA A 97 1.95 18.37 -6.36
N VAL A 98 1.04 17.81 -5.55
CA VAL A 98 0.63 16.41 -5.59
C VAL A 98 -0.80 16.36 -6.13
N PRO A 99 -1.14 15.46 -7.06
CA PRO A 99 -2.49 15.36 -7.60
C PRO A 99 -3.54 15.15 -6.48
N PRO A 100 -4.67 15.88 -6.52
CA PRO A 100 -5.72 15.77 -5.49
C PRO A 100 -6.39 14.38 -5.46
N GLU A 101 -6.31 13.62 -6.56
CA GLU A 101 -6.80 12.25 -6.63
C GLU A 101 -5.92 11.26 -5.84
N PHE A 102 -4.66 11.61 -5.56
CA PHE A 102 -3.74 10.72 -4.84
C PHE A 102 -3.87 10.83 -3.32
N SER A 103 -3.98 12.04 -2.77
CA SER A 103 -4.02 12.26 -1.33
C SER A 103 -4.95 13.41 -0.95
N ARG A 104 -5.52 13.31 0.24
CA ARG A 104 -6.37 14.35 0.83
C ARG A 104 -5.53 15.61 1.10
N PRO A 105 -6.03 16.83 0.78
CA PRO A 105 -5.31 18.07 1.03
C PRO A 105 -4.82 18.22 2.47
N GLU A 106 -5.66 17.83 3.44
CA GLU A 106 -5.39 17.93 4.88
C GLU A 106 -4.23 17.01 5.32
N VAL A 107 -4.07 15.87 4.64
CA VAL A 107 -2.94 14.95 4.86
C VAL A 107 -1.66 15.52 4.26
N LEU A 108 -1.75 16.11 3.06
CA LEU A 108 -0.60 16.71 2.39
C LEU A 108 -0.06 17.93 3.14
N GLU A 109 -0.91 18.70 3.79
CA GLU A 109 -0.52 19.83 4.62
C GLU A 109 0.40 19.39 5.76
N ILE A 110 0.00 18.39 6.54
CA ILE A 110 0.79 17.83 7.64
C ILE A 110 2.14 17.30 7.13
N LEU A 111 2.13 16.59 6.00
CA LEU A 111 3.37 16.06 5.42
C LEU A 111 4.29 17.18 4.95
N ARG A 112 3.76 18.22 4.29
CA ARG A 112 4.55 19.36 3.84
C ARG A 112 5.17 20.13 5.00
N GLU A 113 4.44 20.32 6.10
CA GLU A 113 4.96 20.95 7.31
C GLU A 113 6.18 20.20 7.85
N TYR A 114 6.07 18.87 7.93
CA TYR A 114 7.20 18.01 8.32
C TYR A 114 8.40 18.16 7.37
N TYR A 115 8.18 18.06 6.05
CA TYR A 115 9.27 18.15 5.06
C TYR A 115 9.91 19.54 4.98
N ALA A 116 9.17 20.62 5.26
CA ALA A 116 9.70 21.98 5.31
C ALA A 116 10.65 22.18 6.50
N GLY A 117 10.45 21.44 7.60
CA GLY A 117 11.29 21.49 8.80
C GLY A 117 12.59 20.67 8.72
N LEU A 118 12.77 19.84 7.69
CA LEU A 118 13.98 19.02 7.50
C LEU A 118 15.17 19.87 7.03
N ALA A 119 16.38 19.49 7.43
CA ALA A 119 17.59 20.03 6.81
C ALA A 119 17.66 19.57 5.33
N ASP A 120 18.29 20.36 4.45
CA ASP A 120 18.32 20.05 3.02
C ASP A 120 18.99 18.71 2.70
N GLU A 121 19.93 18.26 3.55
CA GLU A 121 20.59 16.95 3.49
C GLU A 121 19.64 15.77 3.78
N GLU A 122 18.55 16.02 4.49
CA GLU A 122 17.56 15.02 4.90
C GLU A 122 16.39 14.92 3.92
N LYS A 123 16.13 16.00 3.17
CA LYS A 123 15.04 16.05 2.17
C LYS A 123 15.25 15.10 0.98
N SER A 124 16.48 14.68 0.68
CA SER A 124 16.79 13.87 -0.51
C SER A 124 17.04 12.38 -0.25
N LYS A 125 16.77 11.87 0.96
CA LYS A 125 16.87 10.44 1.31
C LYS A 125 15.51 9.73 1.19
#